data_AF-A0A074V8Z1-F1
#
_entry.id   AF-A0A074V8Z1-F1
#
_cell.length_a   1.000
_cell.length_b   1.000
_cell.length_c   1.000
_cell.angle_alpha   90.00
_cell.angle_beta   90.00
_cell.angle_gamma   90.00
#
_symmetry.space_group_name_H-M   'P 1'
#
loop_
_entity.id
_entity.type
_entity.pdbx_description
1 polymer ?
#
loop_
_entity_poly.entity_id
_entity_poly.type
_entity_poly.pdbx_seq_one_letter_code
_entity_poly.pdbx_strand_id
1 'polypeptide(L)'
;MKSGYKKILLIGVLLWQVLLLAGCDHDLSKEPEKKVVEQVPQPFRNQDSRGRYDTIGKLGTYSISIPAGVIDGWARYMGDPGDFADPKIKARYQRPPKTYDLPIESFGFLYRITDGDVYTSFRKTEEDYRHDNETLIPYGKPFPWASVSVYGQYDAATPLNFNFTVQDDFRVSKEISNIDYIQQEQPLYGLTVYRANNGIDPETGEPWKSDTLTKDRMIKKDQAGNIKTYIKCEFTQHKNFCSHMFYNDNWHIQVWISYNRSYLPHWQEMENNIIKILDSWRVNREGKLLGKQIGKA
;
A
#
# COMPACT_ATOMS: atom_id res chain seq x y z
N MET A 1 -44.71 -47.68 47.33
CA MET A 1 -44.13 -46.64 46.43
C MET A 1 -42.83 -47.15 45.81
N LYS A 2 -42.90 -47.75 44.62
CA LYS A 2 -41.77 -48.15 43.75
C LYS A 2 -42.37 -48.91 42.55
N SER A 3 -42.85 -48.20 41.51
CA SER A 3 -43.28 -48.85 40.25
C SER A 3 -43.45 -47.88 39.06
N GLY A 4 -43.52 -46.56 39.28
CA GLY A 4 -43.72 -45.59 38.19
C GLY A 4 -42.47 -45.11 37.44
N TYR A 5 -41.28 -45.19 38.05
CA TYR A 5 -40.07 -44.56 37.52
C TYR A 5 -39.27 -45.41 36.51
N LYS A 6 -39.53 -46.73 36.42
CA LYS A 6 -38.80 -47.63 35.50
C LYS A 6 -39.39 -47.70 34.08
N LYS A 7 -40.62 -47.23 33.85
CA LYS A 7 -41.23 -47.22 32.50
C LYS A 7 -40.87 -45.98 31.67
N ILE A 8 -40.56 -44.85 32.31
CA ILE A 8 -40.20 -43.59 31.62
C ILE A 8 -38.74 -43.62 31.16
N LEU A 9 -37.84 -44.28 31.91
CA LEU A 9 -36.43 -44.39 31.55
C LEU A 9 -36.16 -45.35 30.37
N LEU A 10 -37.01 -46.38 30.17
CA LEU A 10 -36.86 -47.33 29.05
C LEU A 10 -37.37 -46.75 27.71
N ILE A 11 -38.33 -45.84 27.73
CA ILE A 11 -38.85 -45.19 26.52
C ILE A 11 -37.86 -44.12 26.00
N GLY A 12 -37.14 -43.43 26.90
CA GLY A 12 -36.13 -42.44 26.52
C GLY A 12 -34.87 -43.02 25.88
N VAL A 13 -34.47 -44.25 26.24
CA VAL A 13 -33.25 -44.89 25.69
C VAL A 13 -33.50 -45.57 24.34
N LEU A 14 -34.72 -46.07 24.09
CA LEU A 14 -35.08 -46.65 22.78
C LEU A 14 -35.28 -45.59 21.69
N LEU A 15 -35.71 -44.37 22.05
CA LEU A 15 -35.81 -43.24 21.10
C LEU A 15 -34.44 -42.66 20.69
N TRP A 16 -33.37 -42.94 21.44
CA TRP A 16 -32.00 -42.54 21.07
C TRP A 16 -31.25 -43.57 20.21
N GLN A 17 -31.74 -44.81 20.12
CA GLN A 17 -31.12 -45.85 19.28
C GLN A 17 -31.74 -45.99 17.88
N VAL A 18 -32.91 -45.38 17.62
CA VAL A 18 -33.51 -45.33 16.26
C VAL A 18 -32.98 -44.14 15.44
N LEU A 19 -32.37 -43.13 16.08
CA LEU A 19 -31.80 -41.96 15.38
C LEU A 19 -30.34 -42.14 14.92
N LEU A 20 -29.73 -43.32 15.13
CA LEU A 20 -28.35 -43.62 14.74
C LEU A 20 -28.22 -44.75 13.70
N LEU A 21 -29.31 -45.19 13.06
CA LEU A 21 -29.29 -46.24 12.02
C LEU A 21 -30.10 -45.91 10.76
N ALA A 22 -30.16 -44.63 10.38
CA ALA A 22 -30.32 -44.21 8.99
C ALA A 22 -29.09 -43.33 8.67
N GLY A 23 -27.91 -43.89 8.40
CA GLY A 23 -27.72 -44.99 7.45
C GLY A 23 -27.82 -44.39 6.06
N CYS A 24 -26.66 -44.02 5.53
CA CYS A 24 -26.38 -43.55 4.19
C CYS A 24 -27.38 -44.10 3.16
N ASP A 25 -28.14 -43.21 2.53
CA ASP A 25 -28.58 -43.44 1.16
C ASP A 25 -27.98 -42.32 0.31
N HIS A 26 -27.07 -42.72 -0.56
CA HIS A 26 -26.49 -41.88 -1.59
C HIS A 26 -27.60 -41.53 -2.57
N ASP A 27 -28.25 -40.38 -2.37
CA ASP A 27 -29.10 -39.77 -3.40
C ASP A 27 -28.20 -39.14 -4.48
N LEU A 28 -27.54 -40.01 -5.26
CA LEU A 28 -26.87 -39.73 -6.53
C LEU A 28 -27.95 -39.57 -7.63
N SER A 29 -28.92 -38.68 -7.45
CA SER A 29 -29.90 -38.39 -8.52
C SER A 29 -30.63 -37.05 -8.40
N LYS A 30 -30.12 -36.10 -7.62
CA LYS A 30 -30.50 -34.69 -7.84
C LYS A 30 -29.45 -34.06 -8.74
N GLU A 31 -29.84 -33.79 -9.99
CA GLU A 31 -29.16 -32.79 -10.80
C GLU A 31 -28.85 -31.60 -9.89
N PRO A 32 -27.61 -31.06 -9.91
CA PRO A 32 -27.29 -29.92 -9.07
C PRO A 32 -28.32 -28.85 -9.38
N GLU A 33 -29.16 -28.49 -8.41
CA GLU A 33 -29.98 -27.30 -8.48
C GLU A 33 -29.07 -26.23 -9.02
N LYS A 34 -29.36 -25.77 -10.25
CA LYS A 34 -28.69 -24.61 -10.82
C LYS A 34 -28.93 -23.52 -9.79
N LYS A 35 -27.94 -23.29 -8.93
CA LYS A 35 -27.78 -22.02 -8.24
C LYS A 35 -27.82 -21.02 -9.39
N VAL A 36 -28.96 -20.37 -9.54
CA VAL A 36 -29.05 -19.15 -10.30
C VAL A 36 -28.06 -18.26 -9.58
N VAL A 37 -26.84 -18.20 -10.13
CA VAL A 37 -25.88 -17.19 -9.75
C VAL A 37 -26.61 -15.92 -10.14
N GLU A 38 -27.26 -15.31 -9.17
CA GLU A 38 -27.81 -13.96 -9.30
C GLU A 38 -26.66 -13.17 -9.92
N GLN A 39 -26.83 -12.76 -11.18
CA GLN A 39 -25.78 -12.06 -11.91
C GLN A 39 -25.59 -10.75 -11.17
N VAL A 40 -24.68 -10.74 -10.20
CA VAL A 40 -24.22 -9.52 -9.55
C VAL A 40 -23.80 -8.62 -10.70
N PRO A 41 -24.47 -7.47 -10.90
CA PRO A 41 -24.19 -6.60 -12.02
C PRO A 41 -22.69 -6.33 -12.06
N GLN A 42 -22.02 -6.71 -13.14
CA GLN A 42 -20.60 -6.44 -13.26
C GLN A 42 -20.43 -4.92 -13.28
N PRO A 43 -19.60 -4.34 -12.39
CA PRO A 43 -19.40 -2.91 -12.40
C PRO A 43 -18.80 -2.50 -13.74
N PHE A 44 -19.17 -1.32 -14.22
CA PHE A 44 -18.54 -0.74 -15.40
C PHE A 44 -17.03 -0.64 -15.17
N ARG A 45 -16.24 -1.15 -16.10
CA ARG A 45 -14.78 -1.09 -16.02
C ARG A 45 -14.25 -0.35 -17.22
N ASN A 46 -13.42 0.66 -16.94
CA ASN A 46 -12.66 1.31 -17.98
C ASN A 46 -11.69 0.30 -18.60
N GLN A 47 -11.48 0.45 -19.90
CA GLN A 47 -10.51 -0.33 -20.65
C GLN A 47 -9.56 0.61 -21.39
N ASP A 48 -8.39 0.10 -21.73
CA ASP A 48 -7.50 0.73 -22.69
C ASP A 48 -7.91 0.43 -24.15
N SER A 49 -7.18 1.02 -25.09
CA SER A 49 -7.39 0.82 -26.53
C SER A 49 -7.25 -0.63 -27.01
N ARG A 50 -6.67 -1.52 -26.18
CA ARG A 50 -6.50 -2.95 -26.45
C ARG A 50 -7.52 -3.83 -25.71
N GLY A 51 -8.53 -3.21 -25.07
CA GLY A 51 -9.61 -3.92 -24.36
C GLY A 51 -9.20 -4.49 -23.00
N ARG A 52 -8.04 -4.10 -22.45
CA ARG A 52 -7.62 -4.57 -21.12
C ARG A 52 -8.28 -3.74 -20.05
N TYR A 53 -8.81 -4.43 -19.03
CA TYR A 53 -9.52 -3.79 -17.94
C TYR A 53 -8.58 -3.13 -16.94
N ASP A 54 -8.98 -1.93 -16.52
CA ASP A 54 -8.40 -1.24 -15.38
C ASP A 54 -8.59 -2.03 -14.07
N THR A 55 -7.68 -1.79 -13.12
CA THR A 55 -7.85 -2.26 -11.74
C THR A 55 -8.75 -1.27 -10.99
N ILE A 56 -9.81 -1.78 -10.37
CA ILE A 56 -10.82 -0.94 -9.70
C ILE A 56 -10.89 -1.20 -8.19
N GLY A 57 -11.32 -0.21 -7.42
CA GLY A 57 -11.61 -0.36 -6.01
C GLY A 57 -11.75 0.97 -5.30
N LYS A 58 -11.96 0.93 -3.99
CA LYS A 58 -11.95 2.10 -3.12
C LYS A 58 -10.56 2.26 -2.53
N LEU A 59 -9.92 3.41 -2.72
CA LEU A 59 -8.68 3.79 -2.07
C LEU A 59 -8.96 4.92 -1.06
N GLY A 60 -8.89 4.57 0.23
CA GLY A 60 -9.24 5.49 1.32
C GLY A 60 -10.65 6.06 1.10
N THR A 61 -10.74 7.36 0.84
CA THR A 61 -12.01 8.05 0.60
C THR A 61 -12.60 7.79 -0.79
N TYR A 62 -11.78 7.60 -1.83
CA TYR A 62 -12.22 7.68 -3.22
C TYR A 62 -12.26 6.33 -3.94
N SER A 63 -13.25 6.15 -4.80
CA SER A 63 -13.26 5.07 -5.79
C SER A 63 -12.35 5.44 -6.97
N ILE A 64 -11.52 4.48 -7.39
CA ILE A 64 -10.53 4.67 -8.46
C ILE A 64 -10.58 3.57 -9.51
N SER A 65 -10.15 3.92 -10.72
CA SER A 65 -9.88 3.05 -11.86
C SER A 65 -8.43 3.30 -12.28
N ILE A 66 -7.55 2.35 -11.98
CA ILE A 66 -6.12 2.42 -12.27
C ILE A 66 -5.87 1.82 -13.66
N PRO A 67 -5.24 2.57 -14.59
CA PRO A 67 -5.01 2.08 -15.95
C PRO A 67 -4.27 0.75 -15.98
N ALA A 68 -4.69 -0.13 -16.88
CA ALA A 68 -4.04 -1.41 -17.08
C ALA A 68 -2.53 -1.24 -17.34
N GLY A 69 -1.70 -1.98 -16.60
CA GLY A 69 -0.24 -2.01 -16.77
C GLY A 69 0.54 -0.92 -16.04
N VAL A 70 -0.14 -0.03 -15.32
CA VAL A 70 0.50 0.98 -14.45
C VAL A 70 1.03 0.38 -13.15
N ILE A 71 0.31 -0.59 -12.58
CA ILE A 71 0.67 -1.20 -11.30
C ILE A 71 1.83 -2.16 -11.49
N ASP A 72 2.83 -2.04 -10.63
CA ASP A 72 3.89 -3.03 -10.48
C ASP A 72 3.34 -4.24 -9.72
N GLY A 73 3.03 -5.32 -10.44
CA GLY A 73 2.37 -6.50 -9.90
C GLY A 73 0.85 -6.40 -9.85
N TRP A 74 0.26 -6.34 -8.66
CA TRP A 74 -1.20 -6.29 -8.46
C TRP A 74 -1.61 -5.39 -7.30
N ALA A 75 -2.84 -4.85 -7.37
CA ALA A 75 -3.46 -4.24 -6.21
C ALA A 75 -3.87 -5.29 -5.19
N ARG A 76 -3.48 -5.08 -3.94
CA ARG A 76 -3.87 -5.87 -2.78
C ARG A 76 -5.13 -5.26 -2.19
N TYR A 77 -6.15 -6.08 -1.94
CA TYR A 77 -7.39 -5.65 -1.33
C TYR A 77 -7.43 -6.04 0.15
N MET A 78 -8.18 -5.28 0.94
CA MET A 78 -8.36 -5.58 2.36
C MET A 78 -8.93 -7.00 2.53
N GLY A 79 -8.27 -7.79 3.36
CA GLY A 79 -8.61 -9.19 3.61
C GLY A 79 -8.01 -10.18 2.61
N ASP A 80 -7.28 -9.74 1.58
CA ASP A 80 -6.45 -10.65 0.79
C ASP A 80 -5.42 -11.34 1.70
N PRO A 81 -5.20 -12.67 1.59
CA PRO A 81 -4.17 -13.36 2.34
C PRO A 81 -2.78 -12.76 2.11
N GLY A 82 -1.95 -12.73 3.15
CA GLY A 82 -0.52 -12.37 3.04
C GLY A 82 0.23 -13.25 2.05
N ASP A 83 1.30 -12.73 1.47
CA ASP A 83 2.18 -13.52 0.58
C ASP A 83 2.81 -14.70 1.32
N PHE A 84 2.95 -14.60 2.65
CA PHE A 84 3.43 -15.65 3.54
C PHE A 84 2.32 -16.33 4.36
N ALA A 85 1.05 -16.09 4.03
CA ALA A 85 -0.06 -16.75 4.72
C ALA A 85 -0.02 -18.27 4.50
N ASP A 86 -0.49 -19.01 5.50
CA ASP A 86 -0.63 -20.47 5.45
C ASP A 86 -1.32 -20.89 4.13
N PRO A 87 -0.75 -21.83 3.37
CA PRO A 87 -1.35 -22.35 2.14
C PRO A 87 -2.82 -22.77 2.29
N LYS A 88 -3.23 -23.28 3.45
CA LYS A 88 -4.62 -23.66 3.75
C LYS A 88 -5.56 -22.45 3.82
N ILE A 89 -5.07 -21.30 4.30
CA ILE A 89 -5.84 -20.05 4.29
C ILE A 89 -6.01 -19.57 2.84
N LYS A 90 -4.91 -19.57 2.08
CA LYS A 90 -4.94 -19.19 0.66
C LYS A 90 -5.89 -20.07 -0.16
N ALA A 91 -5.87 -21.38 0.07
CA ALA A 91 -6.72 -22.33 -0.64
C ALA A 91 -8.22 -22.17 -0.34
N ARG A 92 -8.58 -21.65 0.83
CA ARG A 92 -9.97 -21.41 1.24
C ARG A 92 -10.46 -20.00 0.94
N TYR A 93 -9.55 -19.08 0.66
CA TYR A 93 -9.88 -17.68 0.43
C TYR A 93 -10.64 -17.51 -0.89
N GLN A 94 -11.85 -16.97 -0.80
CA GLN A 94 -12.61 -16.52 -1.95
C GLN A 94 -12.69 -15.00 -1.90
N ARG A 95 -12.04 -14.35 -2.86
CA ARG A 95 -12.08 -12.89 -2.95
C ARG A 95 -13.51 -12.44 -3.25
N PRO A 96 -14.02 -11.42 -2.54
CA PRO A 96 -15.27 -10.76 -2.94
C PRO A 96 -15.22 -10.28 -4.39
N PRO A 97 -16.37 -10.17 -5.08
CA PRO A 97 -16.41 -9.55 -6.40
C PRO A 97 -15.74 -8.17 -6.38
N LYS A 98 -14.87 -7.89 -7.36
CA LYS A 98 -14.25 -6.57 -7.49
C LYS A 98 -15.31 -5.53 -7.84
N THR A 99 -15.51 -4.56 -6.96
CA THR A 99 -16.38 -3.39 -7.12
C THR A 99 -15.61 -2.12 -6.78
N TYR A 100 -16.18 -0.95 -7.08
CA TYR A 100 -15.60 0.34 -6.70
C TYR A 100 -15.67 0.64 -5.19
N ASP A 101 -16.39 -0.19 -4.44
CA ASP A 101 -16.47 -0.14 -2.98
C ASP A 101 -15.52 -1.11 -2.29
N LEU A 102 -14.92 -2.06 -3.03
CA LEU A 102 -13.98 -3.02 -2.48
C LEU A 102 -12.70 -2.29 -2.03
N PRO A 103 -12.36 -2.27 -0.73
CA PRO A 103 -11.23 -1.49 -0.24
C PRO A 103 -9.89 -2.05 -0.72
N ILE A 104 -9.10 -1.20 -1.36
CA ILE A 104 -7.73 -1.46 -1.75
C ILE A 104 -6.85 -1.21 -0.53
N GLU A 105 -6.13 -2.25 -0.09
CA GLU A 105 -5.12 -2.15 0.95
C GLU A 105 -3.91 -1.39 0.41
N SER A 106 -3.35 -1.83 -0.72
CA SER A 106 -2.17 -1.21 -1.30
C SER A 106 -1.92 -1.54 -2.77
N PHE A 107 -1.10 -0.72 -3.43
CA PHE A 107 -0.50 -1.00 -4.73
C PHE A 107 0.77 -0.18 -4.92
N GLY A 108 1.64 -0.63 -5.83
CA GLY A 108 2.86 0.06 -6.23
C GLY A 108 2.80 0.55 -7.68
N PHE A 109 3.47 1.66 -7.99
CA PHE A 109 3.73 2.12 -9.36
C PHE A 109 5.03 2.93 -9.43
N LEU A 110 5.52 3.13 -10.64
CA LEU A 110 6.69 3.96 -10.92
C LEU A 110 6.24 5.24 -11.64
N TYR A 111 6.76 6.39 -11.22
CA TYR A 111 6.59 7.63 -11.98
C TYR A 111 7.89 8.41 -12.09
N ARG A 112 7.99 9.22 -13.14
CA ARG A 112 9.15 10.03 -13.45
C ARG A 112 9.03 11.40 -12.80
N ILE A 113 9.98 11.75 -11.95
CA ILE A 113 10.00 12.97 -11.15
C ILE A 113 10.04 14.24 -12.03
N THR A 114 10.68 14.17 -13.20
CA THR A 114 10.93 15.35 -14.05
C THR A 114 9.69 15.86 -14.80
N ASP A 115 8.74 14.99 -15.14
CA ASP A 115 7.57 15.36 -15.95
C ASP A 115 6.25 14.70 -15.50
N GLY A 116 6.28 13.87 -14.47
CA GLY A 116 5.11 13.21 -13.91
C GLY A 116 4.59 12.04 -14.75
N ASP A 117 5.33 11.56 -15.76
CA ASP A 117 4.89 10.40 -16.55
C ASP A 117 4.92 9.12 -15.70
N VAL A 118 4.02 8.20 -16.01
CA VAL A 118 3.84 6.95 -15.26
C VAL A 118 4.30 5.78 -16.11
N TYR A 119 5.07 4.88 -15.51
CA TYR A 119 5.52 3.67 -16.20
C TYR A 119 4.31 2.80 -16.54
N THR A 120 4.32 2.25 -17.75
CA THR A 120 3.32 1.27 -18.16
C THR A 120 4.01 0.13 -18.88
N SER A 121 3.70 -1.11 -18.49
CA SER A 121 4.30 -2.32 -19.08
C SER A 121 3.93 -2.56 -20.56
N PHE A 122 3.11 -1.68 -21.15
CA PHE A 122 2.49 -1.90 -22.44
C PHE A 122 2.81 -0.84 -23.50
N ARG A 123 3.31 0.32 -23.10
CA ARG A 123 3.78 1.36 -24.03
C ARG A 123 5.21 1.08 -24.51
N LYS A 124 6.04 0.48 -23.66
CA LYS A 124 7.45 0.12 -23.89
C LYS A 124 7.83 -1.04 -22.96
N THR A 125 8.83 -1.85 -23.29
CA THR A 125 9.36 -2.85 -22.34
C THR A 125 10.05 -2.14 -21.16
N GLU A 126 10.25 -2.84 -20.04
CA GLU A 126 11.02 -2.29 -18.92
C GLU A 126 12.44 -1.90 -19.37
N GLU A 127 13.01 -2.68 -20.29
CA GLU A 127 14.31 -2.44 -20.92
C GLU A 127 14.29 -1.20 -21.82
N ASP A 128 13.25 -1.00 -22.63
CA ASP A 128 13.08 0.22 -23.44
C ASP A 128 12.95 1.46 -22.55
N TYR A 129 12.23 1.36 -21.42
CA TYR A 129 12.18 2.44 -20.46
C TYR A 129 13.55 2.68 -19.81
N ARG A 130 14.28 1.64 -19.39
CA ARG A 130 15.64 1.80 -18.86
C ARG A 130 16.59 2.40 -19.90
N HIS A 131 16.51 1.96 -21.16
CA HIS A 131 17.36 2.38 -22.28
C HIS A 131 17.08 3.82 -22.75
N ASP A 132 15.82 4.19 -22.94
CA ASP A 132 15.42 5.57 -23.27
C ASP A 132 15.79 6.52 -22.13
N ASN A 133 15.74 6.06 -20.89
CA ASN A 133 16.20 6.86 -19.76
C ASN A 133 17.73 6.98 -19.75
N GLU A 134 18.51 5.92 -19.99
CA GLU A 134 19.98 6.01 -20.05
C GLU A 134 20.48 6.97 -21.14
N THR A 135 19.74 7.10 -22.24
CA THR A 135 20.07 8.03 -23.34
C THR A 135 19.55 9.46 -23.10
N LEU A 136 18.49 9.65 -22.31
CA LEU A 136 17.91 10.96 -21.97
C LEU A 136 18.43 11.55 -20.64
N ILE A 137 19.08 10.76 -19.78
CA ILE A 137 19.67 11.22 -18.52
C ILE A 137 21.04 11.85 -18.84
N PRO A 138 21.26 13.14 -18.51
CA PRO A 138 22.57 13.75 -18.66
C PRO A 138 23.63 12.97 -17.89
N TYR A 139 24.83 12.80 -18.48
CA TYR A 139 25.94 12.10 -17.85
C TYR A 139 26.16 12.59 -16.40
N GLY A 140 26.20 11.66 -15.44
CA GLY A 140 26.38 11.94 -14.01
C GLY A 140 25.11 12.33 -13.25
N LYS A 141 23.92 12.30 -13.87
CA LYS A 141 22.64 12.50 -13.17
C LYS A 141 22.01 11.16 -12.77
N PRO A 142 21.34 11.10 -11.61
CA PRO A 142 20.69 9.88 -11.17
C PRO A 142 19.37 9.62 -11.91
N PHE A 143 18.98 8.36 -11.96
CA PHE A 143 17.72 7.90 -12.55
C PHE A 143 16.51 8.67 -11.98
N PRO A 144 15.69 9.34 -12.81
CA PRO A 144 14.63 10.27 -12.37
C PRO A 144 13.32 9.56 -12.00
N TRP A 145 13.35 8.27 -11.65
CA TRP A 145 12.14 7.53 -11.32
C TRP A 145 12.02 7.32 -9.82
N ALA A 146 10.81 7.53 -9.33
CA ALA A 146 10.42 7.22 -7.97
C ALA A 146 9.57 5.94 -7.97
N SER A 147 9.90 5.03 -7.05
CA SER A 147 9.03 3.92 -6.68
C SER A 147 8.05 4.40 -5.64
N VAL A 148 6.75 4.23 -5.92
CA VAL A 148 5.65 4.70 -5.07
C VAL A 148 4.82 3.51 -4.63
N SER A 149 4.59 3.40 -3.33
CA SER A 149 3.59 2.50 -2.76
C SER A 149 2.50 3.32 -2.07
N VAL A 150 1.25 3.04 -2.38
CA VAL A 150 0.09 3.73 -1.82
C VAL A 150 -0.69 2.76 -0.94
N TYR A 151 -1.06 3.20 0.25
CA TYR A 151 -1.78 2.42 1.25
C TYR A 151 -3.07 3.14 1.63
N GLY A 152 -4.21 2.44 1.48
CA GLY A 152 -5.50 2.92 1.97
C GLY A 152 -5.55 2.86 3.49
N GLN A 153 -5.95 3.96 4.14
CA GLN A 153 -6.20 3.99 5.58
C GLN A 153 -7.71 3.94 5.81
N TYR A 154 -8.20 2.94 6.54
CA TYR A 154 -9.65 2.74 6.75
C TYR A 154 -10.05 2.73 8.22
N ASP A 155 -9.09 2.65 9.13
CA ASP A 155 -9.35 2.77 10.56
C ASP A 155 -9.42 4.25 10.95
N ALA A 156 -10.62 4.71 11.32
CA ALA A 156 -10.86 6.08 11.75
C ALA A 156 -10.21 6.42 13.10
N ALA A 157 -9.84 5.41 13.90
CA ALA A 157 -9.16 5.64 15.18
C ALA A 157 -7.66 5.88 15.01
N THR A 158 -7.08 5.45 13.88
CA THR A 158 -5.65 5.61 13.60
C THR A 158 -5.35 7.06 13.18
N PRO A 159 -4.53 7.81 13.94
CA PRO A 159 -4.15 9.17 13.55
C PRO A 159 -3.35 9.16 12.25
N LEU A 160 -3.72 9.99 11.28
CA LEU A 160 -2.98 10.16 10.03
C LEU A 160 -1.75 11.06 10.22
N ASN A 161 -0.82 10.66 11.09
CA ASN A 161 0.44 11.39 11.29
C ASN A 161 1.55 10.45 11.78
N PHE A 162 2.79 10.91 11.69
CA PHE A 162 3.97 10.16 12.10
C PHE A 162 4.49 10.55 13.49
N ASN A 163 3.69 11.21 14.35
CA ASN A 163 4.17 11.69 15.65
C ASN A 163 4.76 10.53 16.48
N PHE A 164 4.00 9.45 16.63
CA PHE A 164 4.45 8.25 17.32
C PHE A 164 5.61 7.58 16.58
N THR A 165 5.50 7.39 15.27
CA THR A 165 6.53 6.72 14.45
C THR A 165 7.89 7.42 14.53
N VAL A 166 7.93 8.76 14.46
CA VAL A 166 9.17 9.52 14.54
C VAL A 166 9.74 9.47 15.96
N GLN A 167 8.91 9.63 16.98
CA GLN A 167 9.34 9.55 18.37
C GLN A 167 9.93 8.17 18.69
N ASP A 168 9.25 7.10 18.30
CA ASP A 168 9.72 5.74 18.52
C ASP A 168 11.00 5.45 17.74
N ASP A 169 11.11 5.90 16.49
CA ASP A 169 12.32 5.73 15.69
C ASP A 169 13.53 6.46 16.31
N PHE A 170 13.34 7.64 16.92
CA PHE A 170 14.41 8.33 17.66
C PHE A 170 14.78 7.57 18.93
N ARG A 171 13.78 7.11 19.70
CA ARG A 171 13.97 6.30 20.92
C ARG A 171 14.77 5.03 20.62
N VAL A 172 14.35 4.26 19.61
CA VAL A 172 15.00 3.00 19.19
C VAL A 172 16.44 3.26 18.73
N SER A 173 16.69 4.34 17.98
CA SER A 173 18.05 4.69 17.53
C SER A 173 18.98 4.98 18.69
N LYS A 174 18.47 5.63 19.75
CA LYS A 174 19.23 5.92 20.95
C LYS A 174 19.49 4.67 21.79
N GLU A 175 18.47 3.83 21.99
CA GLU A 175 18.57 2.63 22.82
C GLU A 175 19.43 1.53 22.19
N ILE A 176 19.30 1.31 20.87
CA ILE A 176 19.96 0.19 20.19
C ILE A 176 21.34 0.58 19.63
N SER A 177 21.45 1.78 19.04
CA SER A 177 22.64 2.20 18.32
C SER A 177 23.39 3.36 18.98
N ASN A 178 22.93 3.82 20.15
CA ASN A 178 23.48 4.99 20.85
C ASN A 178 23.57 6.27 19.96
N ILE A 179 22.69 6.38 18.97
CA ILE A 179 22.62 7.55 18.08
C ILE A 179 21.58 8.52 18.63
N ASP A 180 22.00 9.75 18.89
CA ASP A 180 21.09 10.83 19.22
C ASP A 180 20.78 11.67 17.97
N TYR A 181 19.51 11.92 17.69
CA TYR A 181 19.11 12.71 16.52
C TYR A 181 18.85 14.15 16.92
N ILE A 182 19.79 15.02 16.58
CA ILE A 182 19.80 16.42 17.01
C ILE A 182 19.22 17.30 15.91
N GLN A 183 18.23 18.12 16.29
CA GLN A 183 17.63 19.08 15.38
C GLN A 183 18.66 20.11 14.93
N GLN A 184 18.68 20.40 13.64
CA GLN A 184 19.55 21.41 13.06
C GLN A 184 18.87 22.80 13.10
N GLU A 185 19.66 23.86 13.28
CA GLU A 185 19.14 25.23 13.34
C GLU A 185 18.48 25.65 12.03
N GLN A 186 19.10 25.31 10.91
CA GLN A 186 18.64 25.70 9.58
C GLN A 186 17.75 24.59 8.98
N PRO A 187 16.53 24.92 8.54
CA PRO A 187 15.72 23.98 7.78
C PRO A 187 16.34 23.72 6.40
N LEU A 188 16.01 22.57 5.81
CA LEU A 188 16.43 22.20 4.46
C LEU A 188 15.20 22.03 3.57
N TYR A 189 15.08 22.85 2.53
CA TYR A 189 13.93 22.83 1.60
C TYR A 189 12.57 22.89 2.32
N GLY A 190 12.49 23.66 3.41
CA GLY A 190 11.27 23.80 4.22
C GLY A 190 10.96 22.63 5.15
N LEU A 191 11.89 21.69 5.32
CA LEU A 191 11.85 20.57 6.26
C LEU A 191 12.68 20.86 7.52
N THR A 192 12.22 20.40 8.67
CA THR A 192 13.03 20.34 9.90
C THR A 192 13.98 19.14 9.78
N VAL A 193 15.27 19.36 9.99
CA VAL A 193 16.32 18.35 9.81
C VAL A 193 16.85 17.89 11.15
N TYR A 194 17.09 16.59 11.27
CA TYR A 194 17.74 15.93 12.38
C TYR A 194 18.93 15.12 11.86
N ARG A 195 20.08 15.31 12.49
CA ARG A 195 21.31 14.56 12.17
C ARG A 195 21.75 13.71 13.35
N ALA A 196 22.21 12.50 13.03
CA ALA A 196 22.82 11.60 13.99
C ALA A 196 24.05 12.25 14.64
N ASN A 197 24.06 12.33 15.97
CA ASN A 197 25.12 12.93 16.79
C ASN A 197 25.57 14.31 16.26
N ASN A 198 24.60 15.13 15.84
CA ASN A 198 24.84 16.44 15.22
C ASN A 198 25.71 16.41 13.94
N GLY A 199 25.72 15.30 13.23
CA GLY A 199 26.54 15.11 12.04
C GLY A 199 27.99 14.70 12.31
N ILE A 200 28.36 14.47 13.58
CA ILE A 200 29.72 14.09 13.99
C ILE A 200 29.75 12.62 14.40
N ASP A 201 30.74 11.90 13.89
CA ASP A 201 31.07 10.56 14.32
C ASP A 201 31.72 10.61 15.70
N PRO A 202 31.11 10.03 16.75
CA PRO A 202 31.66 10.08 18.10
C PRO A 202 32.96 9.30 18.25
N GLU A 203 33.27 8.35 17.37
CA GLU A 203 34.51 7.57 17.42
C GLU A 203 35.69 8.36 16.87
N THR A 204 35.47 9.09 15.78
CA THR A 204 36.54 9.81 15.07
C THR A 204 36.59 11.30 15.35
N GLY A 205 35.49 11.90 15.83
CA GLY A 205 35.33 13.34 16.02
C GLY A 205 35.15 14.14 14.72
N GLU A 206 35.07 13.44 13.58
CA GLU A 206 34.94 14.03 12.25
C GLU A 206 33.48 14.00 11.76
N PRO A 207 33.11 14.80 10.75
CA PRO A 207 31.81 14.66 10.10
C PRO A 207 31.62 13.24 9.54
N TRP A 208 30.41 12.68 9.70
CA TRP A 208 30.08 11.37 9.13
C TRP A 208 30.40 11.32 7.64
N LYS A 209 31.36 10.47 7.24
CA LYS A 209 31.74 10.30 5.83
C LYS A 209 30.85 9.31 5.10
N SER A 210 30.44 8.24 5.78
CA SER A 210 29.40 7.30 5.33
C SER A 210 29.03 6.36 6.47
N ASP A 211 27.75 6.23 6.80
CA ASP A 211 27.26 5.12 7.61
C ASP A 211 25.79 4.82 7.25
N THR A 212 25.48 3.54 7.10
CA THR A 212 24.13 3.01 6.85
C THR A 212 23.14 3.26 8.00
N LEU A 213 23.65 3.51 9.22
CA LEU A 213 22.86 3.74 10.44
C LEU A 213 22.53 5.22 10.69
N THR A 214 23.22 6.15 10.02
CA THR A 214 23.17 7.61 10.30
C THR A 214 22.40 8.39 9.24
N LYS A 215 21.27 7.81 8.77
CA LYS A 215 20.42 8.47 7.77
C LYS A 215 19.98 9.84 8.25
N ASP A 216 20.13 10.87 7.42
CA ASP A 216 19.54 12.18 7.72
C ASP A 216 18.03 12.01 7.81
N ARG A 217 17.43 12.58 8.86
CA ARG A 217 15.98 12.49 9.10
C ARG A 217 15.38 13.87 8.94
N MET A 218 14.32 13.97 8.15
CA MET A 218 13.64 15.23 7.89
C MET A 218 12.13 15.08 8.06
N ILE A 219 11.51 16.10 8.64
CA ILE A 219 10.05 16.10 8.87
C ILE A 219 9.40 17.37 8.36
N LYS A 220 8.12 17.25 7.95
CA LYS A 220 7.21 18.38 7.80
C LYS A 220 6.04 18.23 8.77
N LYS A 221 5.74 19.30 9.50
CA LYS A 221 4.55 19.42 10.33
C LYS A 221 3.45 20.22 9.64
N ASP A 222 2.20 19.90 9.91
CA ASP A 222 1.06 20.74 9.60
C ASP A 222 0.95 21.93 10.57
N GLN A 223 -0.09 22.76 10.41
CA GLN A 223 -0.36 23.91 11.27
C GLN A 223 -0.72 23.51 12.72
N ALA A 224 -1.24 22.30 12.93
CA ALA A 224 -1.56 21.77 14.24
C ALA A 224 -0.34 21.11 14.93
N GLY A 225 0.81 21.07 14.26
CA GLY A 225 2.05 20.49 14.78
C GLY A 225 2.20 18.99 14.54
N ASN A 226 1.29 18.35 13.79
CA ASN A 226 1.38 16.93 13.47
C ASN A 226 2.36 16.68 12.32
N ILE A 227 3.19 15.66 12.45
CA ILE A 227 4.15 15.27 11.42
C ILE A 227 3.40 14.57 10.27
N LYS A 228 3.35 15.24 9.11
CA LYS A 228 2.67 14.75 7.90
C LYS A 228 3.61 14.10 6.90
N THR A 229 4.86 14.54 6.89
CA THR A 229 5.91 14.03 6.01
C THR A 229 7.08 13.59 6.86
N TYR A 230 7.59 12.39 6.58
CA TYR A 230 8.80 11.85 7.20
C TYR A 230 9.74 11.28 6.14
N ILE A 231 10.95 11.82 6.06
CA ILE A 231 11.97 11.46 5.07
C ILE A 231 13.21 10.97 5.79
N LYS A 232 13.77 9.85 5.33
CA LYS A 232 15.07 9.33 5.77
C LYS A 232 15.97 9.20 4.54
N CYS A 233 17.08 9.93 4.50
CA CYS A 233 18.01 9.87 3.38
C CYS A 233 19.31 9.21 3.80
N GLU A 234 19.67 8.15 3.08
CA GLU A 234 20.96 7.48 3.22
C GLU A 234 21.99 8.19 2.34
N PHE A 235 23.21 8.32 2.85
CA PHE A 235 24.36 8.78 2.10
C PHE A 235 25.56 7.89 2.44
N THR A 236 25.81 6.94 1.57
CA THR A 236 27.05 6.15 1.58
C THR A 236 27.73 6.32 0.24
N GLN A 237 28.97 5.81 0.12
CA GLN A 237 29.70 5.81 -1.15
C GLN A 237 28.93 5.08 -2.28
N HIS A 238 27.98 4.21 -1.93
CA HIS A 238 27.23 3.37 -2.89
C HIS A 238 25.72 3.61 -2.90
N LYS A 239 25.14 4.23 -1.86
CA LYS A 239 23.70 4.49 -1.77
C LYS A 239 23.43 5.95 -1.48
N ASN A 240 22.66 6.56 -2.36
CA ASN A 240 22.24 7.96 -2.24
C ASN A 240 20.73 8.07 -2.50
N PHE A 241 19.93 7.52 -1.59
CA PHE A 241 18.48 7.39 -1.75
C PHE A 241 17.73 7.88 -0.51
N CYS A 242 16.52 8.36 -0.72
CA CYS A 242 15.60 8.76 0.33
C CYS A 242 14.40 7.81 0.36
N SER A 243 14.02 7.40 1.57
CA SER A 243 12.71 6.83 1.88
C SER A 243 11.84 7.96 2.41
N HIS A 244 10.77 8.29 1.69
CA HIS A 244 9.88 9.41 1.99
C HIS A 244 8.47 8.88 2.18
N MET A 245 7.89 9.16 3.33
CA MET A 245 6.52 8.83 3.65
C MET A 245 5.69 10.09 3.88
N PHE A 246 4.47 10.13 3.37
CA PHE A 246 3.53 11.20 3.69
C PHE A 246 2.10 10.69 3.83
N TYR A 247 1.31 11.39 4.66
CA TYR A 247 -0.14 11.18 4.73
C TYR A 247 -0.88 12.24 3.92
N ASN A 248 -1.94 11.84 3.22
CA ASN A 248 -2.91 12.76 2.63
C ASN A 248 -4.28 12.57 3.30
N ASP A 249 -4.75 13.60 3.98
CA ASP A 249 -5.96 13.53 4.80
C ASP A 249 -7.24 13.45 3.96
N ASN A 250 -7.29 14.19 2.84
CA ASN A 250 -8.45 14.19 1.95
C ASN A 250 -8.68 12.80 1.34
N TRP A 251 -7.59 12.17 0.92
CA TRP A 251 -7.61 10.82 0.36
C TRP A 251 -7.70 9.73 1.43
N HIS A 252 -7.34 10.03 2.68
CA HIS A 252 -7.21 9.06 3.76
C HIS A 252 -6.24 7.92 3.38
N ILE A 253 -5.04 8.31 2.94
CA ILE A 253 -3.98 7.39 2.48
C ILE A 253 -2.63 7.71 3.13
N GLN A 254 -1.77 6.69 3.16
CA GLN A 254 -0.34 6.83 3.39
C GLN A 254 0.39 6.49 2.09
N VAL A 255 1.39 7.28 1.73
CA VAL A 255 2.20 7.08 0.53
C VAL A 255 3.66 6.92 0.94
N TRP A 256 4.34 5.95 0.33
CA TRP A 256 5.75 5.68 0.48
C TRP A 256 6.42 5.91 -0.86
N ILE A 257 7.56 6.60 -0.86
CA ILE A 257 8.32 6.97 -2.05
C ILE A 257 9.78 6.61 -1.81
N SER A 258 10.40 5.96 -2.80
CA SER A 258 11.84 5.76 -2.86
C SER A 258 12.41 6.45 -4.09
N TYR A 259 13.39 7.34 -3.89
CA TYR A 259 14.01 8.11 -4.97
C TYR A 259 15.46 8.49 -4.64
N ASN A 260 16.23 8.87 -5.65
CA ASN A 260 17.61 9.32 -5.43
C ASN A 260 17.65 10.67 -4.71
N ARG A 261 18.49 10.80 -3.68
CA ARG A 261 18.59 11.99 -2.81
C ARG A 261 18.80 13.30 -3.57
N SER A 262 19.41 13.29 -4.76
CA SER A 262 19.53 14.50 -5.59
C SER A 262 18.19 15.15 -5.94
N TYR A 263 17.08 14.41 -5.88
CA TYR A 263 15.72 14.91 -6.09
C TYR A 263 15.03 15.38 -4.80
N LEU A 264 15.68 15.33 -3.64
CA LEU A 264 15.14 15.85 -2.38
C LEU A 264 14.65 17.31 -2.45
N PRO A 265 15.29 18.25 -3.19
CA PRO A 265 14.75 19.60 -3.34
C PRO A 265 13.31 19.66 -3.90
N HIS A 266 12.88 18.61 -4.61
CA HIS A 266 11.56 18.50 -5.23
C HIS A 266 10.55 17.70 -4.38
N TRP A 267 10.82 17.44 -3.10
CA TRP A 267 9.98 16.57 -2.27
C TRP A 267 8.50 16.99 -2.23
N GLN A 268 8.21 18.30 -2.14
CA GLN A 268 6.82 18.81 -2.16
C GLN A 268 6.14 18.60 -3.51
N GLU A 269 6.90 18.79 -4.58
CA GLU A 269 6.41 18.56 -5.94
C GLU A 269 6.09 17.09 -6.17
N MET A 270 6.93 16.18 -5.64
CA MET A 270 6.69 14.75 -5.68
C MET A 270 5.38 14.34 -4.97
N GLU A 271 5.13 14.84 -3.76
CA GLU A 271 3.86 14.61 -3.06
C GLU A 271 2.67 15.09 -3.90
N ASN A 272 2.74 16.31 -4.43
CA ASN A 272 1.69 16.90 -5.26
C ASN A 272 1.44 16.13 -6.57
N ASN A 273 2.51 15.69 -7.24
CA ASN A 273 2.41 14.95 -8.49
C ASN A 273 1.78 13.57 -8.29
N ILE A 274 2.12 12.88 -7.20
CA ILE A 274 1.46 11.62 -6.84
C ILE A 274 -0.04 11.84 -6.61
N ILE A 275 -0.44 12.88 -5.87
CA ILE A 275 -1.86 13.17 -5.67
C ILE A 275 -2.56 13.50 -7.00
N LYS A 276 -1.95 14.27 -7.90
CA LYS A 276 -2.50 14.53 -9.23
C LYS A 276 -2.68 13.26 -10.06
N ILE A 277 -1.72 12.33 -9.99
CA ILE A 277 -1.81 11.02 -10.65
C ILE A 277 -3.02 10.25 -10.11
N LEU A 278 -3.16 10.16 -8.78
CA LEU A 278 -4.29 9.50 -8.14
C LEU A 278 -5.63 10.18 -8.49
N ASP A 279 -5.69 11.52 -8.48
CA ASP A 279 -6.88 12.28 -8.86
C ASP A 279 -7.32 11.97 -10.30
N SER A 280 -6.37 11.77 -11.22
CA SER A 280 -6.65 11.39 -12.61
C SER A 280 -7.33 10.02 -12.74
N TRP A 281 -7.23 9.17 -11.72
CA TRP A 281 -7.80 7.83 -11.68
C TRP A 281 -9.16 7.76 -10.98
N ARG A 282 -9.65 8.88 -10.42
CA ARG A 282 -10.94 8.90 -9.73
C ARG A 282 -12.09 8.65 -10.69
N VAL A 283 -13.10 7.95 -10.16
CA VAL A 283 -14.35 7.68 -10.85
C VAL A 283 -15.55 8.17 -10.05
N ASN A 284 -16.69 8.31 -10.73
CA ASN A 284 -17.98 8.44 -10.09
C ASN A 284 -18.52 7.06 -9.61
N ARG A 285 -19.72 7.05 -9.03
CA ARG A 285 -20.35 5.81 -8.50
C ARG A 285 -20.62 4.77 -9.59
N GLU A 286 -20.83 5.22 -10.83
CA GLU A 286 -21.04 4.35 -11.98
C GLU A 286 -19.73 3.87 -12.62
N GLY A 287 -18.56 4.24 -12.08
CA GLY A 287 -17.25 3.85 -12.60
C GLY A 287 -16.71 4.70 -13.76
N LYS A 288 -17.39 5.80 -14.11
CA LYS A 288 -16.93 6.71 -15.15
C LYS A 288 -15.86 7.65 -14.60
N LEU A 289 -14.80 7.85 -15.38
CA LEU A 289 -13.69 8.71 -15.02
C LEU A 289 -14.12 10.16 -14.86
N LEU A 290 -13.55 10.82 -13.85
CA LEU A 290 -13.77 12.26 -13.61
C LEU A 290 -12.87 13.16 -14.48
N GLY A 291 -11.88 12.59 -15.16
CA GLY A 291 -10.94 13.29 -16.01
C GLY A 291 -10.10 12.36 -16.88
N LYS A 292 -9.08 12.92 -17.55
CA LYS A 292 -8.12 12.15 -18.35
C LYS A 292 -7.18 11.37 -17.43
N GLN A 293 -7.15 10.05 -17.55
CA GLN A 293 -6.23 9.20 -16.80
C GLN A 293 -4.78 9.38 -17.25
N ILE A 294 -3.90 9.64 -16.28
CA ILE A 294 -2.45 9.56 -16.48
C ILE A 294 -2.04 8.08 -16.55
N GLY A 295 -1.12 7.75 -17.46
CA GLY A 295 -0.68 6.37 -17.69
C GLY A 295 -1.60 5.54 -18.61
N LYS A 296 -2.69 6.10 -19.14
CA LYS A 296 -3.57 5.37 -20.07
C LYS A 296 -3.06 5.42 -21.52
N ALA A 297 -2.69 4.26 -22.08
CA ALA A 297 -2.26 4.12 -23.48
C ALA A 297 -3.40 4.26 -24.50
#